data_AF-A0A2H0RRQ6-F1
#
_entry.id   AF-A0A2H0RRQ6-F1
#
_cell.length_a   1.000
_cell.length_b   1.000
_cell.length_c   1.000
_cell.angle_alpha   90.00
_cell.angle_beta   90.00
_cell.angle_gamma   90.00
#
_symmetry.space_group_name_H-M   'P 1'
#
loop_
_entity.id
_entity.type
_entity.pdbx_description
1 polymer ?
#
loop_
_entity_poly.entity_id
_entity_poly.type
_entity_poly.pdbx_seq_one_letter_code
_entity_poly.pdbx_strand_id
1 'polypeptide(L)'
;MTTPAQSTALFQRLHRLLSSSAIACVLIPTTLAAEGDPLGDAGELSGTGAMDPREVITDVMIAIVKFTALLAVIAIIIGGVYMIVGGESGVERGKRILLYTIVGVLIILIAGAVVSVFVSLA
;
A
#
# COMPACT_ATOMS: atom_id res chain seq x y z
N MET A 1 -37.66 -27.63 23.70
CA MET A 1 -36.74 -28.62 23.08
C MET A 1 -36.39 -28.14 21.67
N THR A 2 -35.35 -27.32 21.54
CA THR A 2 -34.77 -26.97 20.22
C THR A 2 -33.37 -27.59 20.16
N THR A 3 -33.16 -28.39 19.13
CA THR A 3 -32.12 -29.40 19.03
C THR A 3 -30.72 -28.75 18.91
N PRO A 4 -29.68 -29.25 19.60
CA PRO A 4 -28.33 -28.66 19.58
C PRO A 4 -27.63 -28.69 18.21
N ALA A 5 -28.20 -29.40 17.23
CA ALA A 5 -27.66 -29.54 15.87
C ALA A 5 -27.77 -28.28 15.00
N GLN A 6 -28.71 -27.37 15.27
CA GLN A 6 -28.89 -26.17 14.43
C GLN A 6 -27.84 -25.09 14.71
N SER A 7 -27.34 -25.02 15.96
CA SER A 7 -26.38 -24.01 16.41
C SER A 7 -24.99 -24.19 15.78
N THR A 8 -24.53 -25.43 15.63
CA THR A 8 -23.23 -25.74 15.01
C THR A 8 -23.22 -25.47 13.50
N ALA A 9 -24.34 -25.74 12.81
CA ALA A 9 -24.49 -25.42 11.39
C ALA A 9 -24.52 -23.90 11.14
N LEU A 10 -25.12 -23.12 12.05
CA LEU A 10 -25.10 -21.66 12.00
C LEU A 10 -23.70 -21.09 12.23
N PHE A 11 -22.94 -21.65 13.16
CA PHE A 11 -21.57 -21.23 13.43
C PHE A 11 -20.64 -21.52 12.23
N GLN A 12 -20.84 -22.66 11.56
CA GLN A 12 -20.10 -23.02 10.35
C GLN A 12 -20.46 -22.13 9.14
N ARG A 13 -21.72 -21.64 9.08
CA ARG A 13 -22.15 -20.63 8.10
C ARG A 13 -21.59 -19.24 8.40
N LEU A 14 -21.54 -18.83 9.66
CA LEU A 14 -20.93 -17.56 10.07
C LEU A 14 -19.43 -17.51 9.75
N HIS A 15 -18.71 -18.62 9.98
CA HIS A 15 -17.31 -18.73 9.60
C HIS A 15 -17.11 -18.72 8.07
N ARG A 16 -17.99 -19.38 7.29
CA ARG A 16 -17.95 -19.33 5.82
C ARG A 16 -18.27 -17.94 5.25
N LEU A 17 -19.13 -17.17 5.90
CA LEU A 17 -19.43 -15.78 5.52
C LEU A 17 -18.27 -14.82 5.86
N LEU A 18 -17.58 -15.02 6.99
CA LEU A 18 -16.34 -14.30 7.30
C LEU A 18 -15.22 -14.63 6.30
N SER A 19 -15.06 -15.91 5.92
CA SER A 19 -14.07 -16.31 4.91
C SER A 19 -14.41 -15.84 3.51
N SER A 20 -15.70 -15.59 3.21
CA SER A 20 -16.13 -15.09 1.90
C SER A 20 -15.68 -13.63 1.67
N SER A 21 -15.54 -12.83 2.73
CA SER A 21 -14.97 -11.47 2.63
C SER A 21 -13.46 -11.52 2.35
N ALA A 22 -12.74 -12.43 3.00
CA ALA A 22 -11.29 -12.59 2.79
C ALA A 22 -10.95 -13.16 1.40
N ILE A 23 -11.73 -14.13 0.89
CA ILE A 23 -11.48 -14.75 -0.42
C ILE A 23 -11.94 -13.84 -1.58
N ALA A 24 -13.00 -13.05 -1.38
CA ALA A 24 -13.37 -12.01 -2.34
C ALA A 24 -12.26 -10.95 -2.47
N CYS A 25 -11.63 -10.54 -1.37
CA CYS A 25 -10.55 -9.53 -1.41
C CYS A 25 -9.33 -9.97 -2.24
N VAL A 26 -9.08 -11.28 -2.36
CA VAL A 26 -7.93 -11.83 -3.12
C VAL A 26 -8.25 -12.08 -4.60
N LEU A 27 -9.54 -12.13 -4.98
CA LEU A 27 -9.98 -12.50 -6.33
C LEU A 27 -10.83 -11.43 -7.03
N ILE A 28 -11.00 -10.22 -6.47
CA ILE A 28 -11.60 -9.11 -7.22
C ILE A 28 -10.68 -8.81 -8.40
N PRO A 29 -11.11 -9.07 -9.65
CA PRO A 29 -10.44 -8.51 -10.79
C PRO A 29 -10.63 -7.00 -10.71
N THR A 30 -9.56 -6.28 -10.96
CA THR A 30 -9.36 -4.83 -10.97
C THR A 30 -10.28 -4.03 -11.91
N THR A 31 -11.47 -4.52 -12.23
CA THR A 31 -12.46 -3.75 -12.97
C THR A 31 -13.26 -2.90 -11.99
N LEU A 32 -13.10 -1.59 -12.10
CA LEU A 32 -13.96 -0.55 -11.51
C LEU A 32 -13.53 0.01 -10.14
N ALA A 33 -12.29 0.50 -10.05
CA ALA A 33 -11.98 1.71 -9.29
C ALA A 33 -10.79 2.40 -9.97
N ALA A 34 -11.03 3.57 -10.54
CA ALA A 34 -9.99 4.48 -10.96
C ALA A 34 -9.26 4.97 -9.71
N GLU A 35 -7.98 4.62 -9.55
CA GLU A 35 -7.03 5.28 -8.63
C GLU A 35 -5.64 4.63 -8.80
N GLY A 36 -4.79 5.27 -9.60
CA GLY A 36 -3.34 5.09 -9.61
C GLY A 36 -2.84 3.70 -10.03
N ASP A 37 -2.28 3.63 -11.23
CA ASP A 37 -1.43 2.50 -11.65
C ASP A 37 -0.33 2.25 -10.59
N PRO A 38 -0.40 1.17 -9.79
CA PRO A 38 0.57 0.92 -8.73
C PRO A 38 1.89 0.35 -9.29
N LEU A 39 1.95 0.08 -10.60
CA LEU A 39 3.13 -0.42 -11.29
C LEU A 39 3.46 0.45 -12.50
N GLY A 40 3.40 1.78 -12.30
CA GLY A 40 3.67 2.80 -13.31
C GLY A 40 4.60 2.32 -14.42
N ASP A 41 4.02 2.24 -15.62
CA ASP A 41 4.61 1.93 -16.92
C ASP A 41 6.11 1.59 -16.88
N ALA A 42 6.41 0.28 -16.81
CA ALA A 42 7.75 -0.25 -17.06
C ALA A 42 8.00 -0.35 -18.59
N GLY A 43 7.64 0.70 -19.33
CA GLY A 43 7.24 0.58 -20.72
C GLY A 43 7.82 1.60 -21.70
N GLU A 44 8.67 2.55 -21.32
CA GLU A 44 9.38 3.40 -22.29
C GLU A 44 10.90 3.44 -22.06
N LEU A 45 11.54 2.27 -22.19
CA LEU A 45 12.93 2.20 -22.66
C LEU A 45 12.97 2.28 -24.19
N SER A 46 12.38 3.34 -24.76
CA SER A 46 12.41 3.64 -26.19
C SER A 46 13.61 4.53 -26.50
N GLY A 47 14.81 3.94 -26.43
CA GLY A 47 16.02 4.64 -26.87
C GLY A 47 15.96 4.95 -28.36
N THR A 48 15.78 6.21 -28.75
CA THR A 48 16.21 6.75 -30.06
C THR A 48 16.40 8.27 -29.97
N GLY A 49 17.65 8.71 -30.03
CA GLY A 49 18.06 10.02 -30.56
C GLY A 49 17.76 11.24 -29.70
N ALA A 50 18.81 11.77 -29.04
CA ALA A 50 18.81 12.99 -28.23
C ALA A 50 17.90 12.92 -26.98
N MET A 51 18.44 12.37 -25.88
CA MET A 51 17.81 12.48 -24.56
C MET A 51 17.50 13.96 -24.29
N ASP A 52 16.22 14.32 -24.35
CA ASP A 52 15.79 15.58 -23.79
C ASP A 52 16.13 15.51 -22.30
N PRO A 53 16.96 16.43 -21.77
CA PRO A 53 17.38 16.38 -20.37
C PRO A 53 16.20 16.42 -19.40
N ARG A 54 15.03 16.84 -19.88
CA ARG A 54 13.76 16.91 -19.15
C ARG A 54 13.17 15.53 -18.87
N GLU A 55 13.26 14.60 -19.81
CA GLU A 55 12.73 13.25 -19.68
C GLU A 55 13.56 12.44 -18.66
N VAL A 56 14.89 12.58 -18.72
CA VAL A 56 15.81 11.96 -17.74
C VAL A 56 15.53 12.44 -16.32
N ILE A 57 15.23 13.74 -16.14
CA ILE A 57 14.89 14.28 -14.82
C ILE A 57 13.56 13.70 -14.33
N THR A 58 12.55 13.63 -15.19
CA THR A 58 11.24 13.07 -14.84
C THR A 58 11.34 11.61 -14.41
N ASP A 59 12.05 10.78 -15.18
CA ASP A 59 12.19 9.35 -14.90
C ASP A 59 12.93 9.11 -13.56
N VAL A 60 13.97 9.90 -13.29
CA VAL A 60 14.69 9.86 -12.01
C VAL A 60 13.79 10.27 -10.84
N MET A 61 12.95 11.32 -10.98
CA MET A 61 12.03 11.74 -9.92
C MET A 61 10.98 10.67 -9.61
N ILE A 62 10.39 10.06 -10.65
CA ILE A 62 9.41 8.98 -10.50
C ILE A 62 10.06 7.76 -9.84
N ALA A 63 11.27 7.39 -10.27
CA ALA A 63 12.02 6.29 -9.68
C ALA A 63 12.23 6.50 -8.17
N ILE A 64 12.66 7.69 -7.74
CA ILE A 64 12.89 8.00 -6.31
C ILE A 64 11.60 7.87 -5.50
N VAL A 65 10.46 8.35 -6.01
CA VAL A 65 9.16 8.22 -5.32
C VAL A 65 8.75 6.75 -5.19
N LYS A 66 8.91 5.94 -6.23
CA LYS A 66 8.60 4.50 -6.22
C LYS A 66 9.47 3.74 -5.21
N PHE A 67 10.77 3.99 -5.18
CA PHE A 67 11.68 3.38 -4.19
C PHE A 67 11.37 3.81 -2.76
N THR A 68 11.03 5.08 -2.56
CA THR A 68 10.67 5.61 -1.23
C THR A 68 9.35 5.00 -0.73
N ALA A 69 8.37 4.81 -1.60
CA ALA A 69 7.11 4.16 -1.26
C ALA A 69 7.33 2.71 -0.79
N LEU A 70 8.20 1.95 -1.46
CA LEU A 70 8.56 0.60 -1.05
C LEU A 70 9.23 0.59 0.35
N LEU A 71 10.15 1.53 0.60
CA LEU A 71 10.84 1.67 1.88
C LEU A 71 9.85 2.03 3.01
N ALA A 72 8.85 2.86 2.72
CA ALA A 72 7.80 3.21 3.68
C ALA A 72 7.01 1.99 4.15
N VAL A 73 6.72 1.03 3.26
CA VAL A 73 6.03 -0.23 3.64
C VAL A 73 6.87 -1.02 4.66
N ILE A 74 8.18 -1.10 4.46
CA ILE A 74 9.09 -1.78 5.40
C ILE A 74 9.07 -1.09 6.78
N ALA A 75 9.05 0.24 6.82
CA ALA A 75 8.96 1.00 8.06
C ALA A 75 7.65 0.72 8.83
N ILE A 76 6.52 0.59 8.12
CA ILE A 76 5.23 0.20 8.73
C ILE A 76 5.33 -1.19 9.36
N ILE A 77 5.94 -2.16 8.67
CA ILE A 77 6.11 -3.52 9.18
C ILE A 77 6.97 -3.52 10.46
N ILE A 78 8.08 -2.78 10.48
CA ILE A 78 8.95 -2.67 11.65
C ILE A 78 8.18 -2.08 12.83
N GLY A 79 7.42 -0.99 12.62
CA GLY A 79 6.60 -0.37 13.66
C GLY A 79 5.51 -1.32 14.19
N GLY A 80 4.85 -2.04 13.30
CA GLY A 80 3.80 -3.00 13.64
C GLY A 80 4.33 -4.19 14.46
N VAL A 81 5.44 -4.79 14.03
CA VAL A 81 6.07 -5.91 14.75
C VAL A 81 6.58 -5.45 16.13
N TYR A 82 7.14 -4.25 16.23
CA TYR A 82 7.61 -3.72 17.52
C TYR A 82 6.47 -3.53 18.53
N MET A 83 5.27 -3.21 18.05
CA MET A 83 4.07 -3.08 18.89
C MET A 83 3.59 -4.44 19.44
N ILE A 84 3.77 -5.52 18.68
CA ILE A 84 3.33 -6.87 19.08
C ILE A 84 4.35 -7.54 20.02
N VAL A 85 5.64 -7.40 19.73
CA VAL A 85 6.68 -8.18 20.42
C VAL A 85 7.13 -7.56 21.74
N GLY A 86 7.14 -6.23 21.88
CA GLY A 86 7.85 -5.58 22.99
C GLY A 86 7.06 -5.38 24.29
N GLY A 87 5.87 -5.96 24.44
CA GLY A 87 5.06 -5.81 25.66
C GLY A 87 4.77 -4.34 26.01
N GLU A 88 4.76 -3.98 27.30
CA GLU A 88 4.37 -2.64 27.78
C GLU A 88 5.29 -1.52 27.25
N SER A 89 6.61 -1.72 27.24
CA SER A 89 7.58 -0.76 26.69
C SER A 89 7.66 -0.75 25.15
N GLY A 90 7.33 -1.89 24.53
CA GLY A 90 7.29 -2.07 23.09
C GLY A 90 6.14 -1.34 22.43
N VAL A 91 4.97 -1.38 23.06
CA VAL A 91 3.77 -0.72 22.54
C VAL A 91 3.98 0.80 22.44
N GLU A 92 4.63 1.42 23.41
CA GLU A 92 4.86 2.87 23.40
C GLU A 92 5.85 3.30 22.31
N ARG A 93 6.93 2.54 22.13
CA ARG A 93 7.90 2.77 21.03
C ARG A 93 7.28 2.46 19.66
N GLY A 94 6.53 1.37 19.54
CA GLY A 94 5.84 0.97 18.31
C GLY A 94 4.84 2.04 17.86
N LYS A 95 4.05 2.60 18.79
CA LYS A 95 3.15 3.74 18.51
C LYS A 95 3.92 4.96 18.00
N ARG A 96 5.05 5.29 18.61
CA ARG A 96 5.86 6.43 18.17
C ARG A 96 6.39 6.23 16.75
N ILE A 97 6.92 5.05 16.44
CA ILE A 97 7.36 4.69 15.08
C ILE A 97 6.19 4.77 14.10
N LEU A 98 5.03 4.24 14.47
CA LEU A 98 3.85 4.24 13.61
C LEU A 98 3.35 5.66 13.33
N LEU A 99 3.31 6.55 14.34
CA LEU A 99 2.94 7.94 14.14
C LEU A 99 3.90 8.67 13.19
N TYR A 100 5.21 8.49 13.35
CA TYR A 100 6.18 9.07 12.41
C TYR A 100 6.05 8.49 11.00
N THR A 101 5.74 7.19 10.90
CA THR A 101 5.54 6.52 9.62
C THR A 101 4.30 7.04 8.90
N ILE A 102 3.20 7.30 9.63
CA ILE A 102 1.97 7.91 9.08
C ILE A 102 2.28 9.30 8.49
N VAL A 103 3.06 10.12 9.20
CA VAL A 103 3.49 11.43 8.70
C VAL A 103 4.37 11.27 7.45
N GLY A 104 5.27 10.30 7.43
CA GLY A 104 6.10 9.99 6.26
C GLY A 104 5.27 9.58 5.04
N VAL A 105 4.28 8.70 5.22
CA VAL A 105 3.36 8.29 4.15
C VAL A 105 2.55 9.48 3.63
N LEU A 106 2.09 10.36 4.52
CA LEU A 106 1.38 11.58 4.13
C LEU A 106 2.26 12.49 3.24
N ILE A 107 3.55 12.63 3.56
CA ILE A 107 4.51 13.39 2.74
C ILE A 107 4.68 12.75 1.36
N ILE A 108 4.77 11.41 1.28
CA ILE A 108 4.91 10.69 0.01
C ILE A 108 3.69 10.91 -0.90
N LEU A 109 2.48 10.91 -0.34
CA LEU A 109 1.25 11.18 -1.10
C LEU A 109 1.26 12.59 -1.72
N ILE A 110 1.71 13.58 -0.94
CA ILE A 110 1.85 14.97 -1.43
C ILE A 110 2.97 15.04 -2.48
N ALA A 111 4.10 14.37 -2.27
CA ALA A 111 5.20 14.35 -3.21
C ALA A 111 4.78 13.76 -4.57
N GLY A 112 4.02 12.66 -4.58
CA GLY A 112 3.49 12.07 -5.81
C GLY A 112 2.58 13.03 -6.58
N ALA A 113 1.69 13.74 -5.90
CA ALA A 113 0.84 14.76 -6.50
C ALA A 113 1.67 15.91 -7.10
N VAL A 114 2.67 16.40 -6.38
CA VAL A 114 3.57 17.46 -6.86
C VAL A 114 4.34 17.01 -8.10
N VAL A 115 4.95 15.82 -8.07
CA VAL A 115 5.66 15.27 -9.23
C VAL A 115 4.73 15.13 -10.43
N SER A 116 3.50 14.63 -10.25
CA SER A 116 2.54 14.51 -11.36
C SER A 116 2.18 15.86 -12.01
N VAL A 117 2.14 16.94 -11.23
CA VAL A 117 1.90 18.29 -11.75
C VAL A 117 3.10 18.76 -12.54
N PHE A 118 4.32 18.54 -12.06
CA PHE A 118 5.54 18.89 -12.80
C PHE A 118 5.70 18.10 -14.10
N VAL A 119 5.34 16.81 -14.11
CA VAL A 119 5.38 15.96 -15.31
C VAL A 119 4.31 16.38 -16.32
N SER A 120 3.10 16.70 -15.86
CA SER A 120 2.01 17.14 -16.74
C SER A 120 2.22 18.55 -17.32
N LEU A 121 3.09 19.37 -16.71
CA LEU A 121 3.43 20.71 -17.16
C LEU A 121 4.70 20.74 -18.03
N ALA A 122 5.49 19.67 -18.03
CA ALA A 122 6.70 19.50 -18.84
C ALA A 122 6.36 18.96 -20.24
#